data_AF-G0N423-F1
#
_entry.id   AF-G0N423-F1
#
_cell.length_a   1.000
_cell.length_b   1.000
_cell.length_c   1.000
_cell.angle_alpha   90.00
_cell.angle_beta   90.00
_cell.angle_gamma   90.00
#
_symmetry.space_group_name_H-M   'P 1'
#
loop_
_entity.id
_entity.type
_entity.pdbx_description
1 polymer ?
#
loop_
_entity_poly.entity_id
_entity_poly.type
_entity_poly.pdbx_seq_one_letter_code
_entity_poly.pdbx_strand_id
1 'polypeptide(L)'
;MGIDFMIEVVGCTIRRVFVDGDKLSDLIGLGVSSVKELFINEAMRFNITDLKDLLENVKVTDSYVFNSPIPDFLYFDPQIFKCRRLSFLCNGSADWITLEILCQLDVPQLSFWFHRFSKQDIVSYVTHWFRSENRTLEYLHIEFYESISLEDFKIDHLNPMKFCKKRRSEWSLHKSWEKTDMSSGMDIVRKDGLLATLHAYPSSVIFYVCHKRFPDAV
;
A
#
# COMPACT_ATOMS: atom_id res chain seq x y z
N MET A 1 23.06 28.20 -0.57
CA MET A 1 22.21 28.28 -1.78
C MET A 1 21.25 27.11 -1.69
N GLY A 2 19.98 27.37 -1.36
CA GLY A 2 19.03 26.33 -0.96
C GLY A 2 18.46 25.55 -2.15
N ILE A 3 17.85 24.39 -1.89
CA ILE A 3 17.21 23.57 -2.93
C ILE A 3 16.05 24.33 -3.57
N ASP A 4 15.39 25.21 -2.82
CA ASP A 4 14.31 26.07 -3.30
C ASP A 4 14.76 27.00 -4.41
N PHE A 5 15.98 27.56 -4.31
CA PHE A 5 16.57 28.34 -5.38
C PHE A 5 16.81 27.48 -6.63
N MET A 6 17.23 26.22 -6.48
CA MET A 6 17.40 25.33 -7.64
C MET A 6 16.06 24.89 -8.24
N ILE A 7 15.03 24.65 -7.43
CA ILE A 7 13.68 24.33 -7.92
C ILE A 7 13.10 25.54 -8.66
N GLU A 8 13.21 26.73 -8.08
CA GLU A 8 12.69 27.98 -8.65
C GLU A 8 13.42 28.37 -9.93
N VAL A 9 14.74 28.25 -9.96
CA VAL A 9 15.56 28.64 -11.13
C VAL A 9 15.48 27.62 -12.27
N VAL A 10 15.44 26.33 -11.94
CA VAL A 10 15.46 25.26 -12.97
C VAL A 10 14.05 24.83 -13.37
N GLY A 11 13.02 25.17 -12.57
CA GLY A 11 11.64 24.73 -12.80
C GLY A 11 11.44 23.21 -12.67
N CYS A 12 12.36 22.54 -11.97
CA CYS A 12 12.39 21.08 -11.88
C CYS A 12 11.58 20.57 -10.68
N THR A 13 10.88 19.45 -10.87
CA THR A 13 10.20 18.73 -9.77
C THR A 13 11.15 17.68 -9.18
N ILE A 14 11.20 17.60 -7.85
CA ILE A 14 11.95 16.53 -7.18
C ILE A 14 11.15 15.23 -7.34
N ARG A 15 11.69 14.33 -8.18
CA ARG A 15 11.03 13.05 -8.45
C ARG A 15 11.12 12.08 -7.29
N ARG A 16 12.30 11.93 -6.68
CA ARG A 16 12.53 10.92 -5.65
C ARG A 16 13.52 11.44 -4.63
N VAL A 17 13.21 11.24 -3.35
CA VAL A 17 14.10 11.50 -2.23
C VAL A 17 14.31 10.20 -1.46
N PHE A 18 15.57 9.89 -1.20
CA PHE A 18 15.97 8.89 -0.22
C PHE A 18 16.48 9.65 0.99
N VAL A 19 15.95 9.33 2.16
CA VAL A 19 16.35 9.93 3.42
C VAL A 19 16.57 8.82 4.43
N ASP A 20 17.74 8.82 5.06
CA ASP A 20 17.99 7.94 6.19
C ASP A 20 17.22 8.46 7.41
N GLY A 21 16.73 7.57 8.25
CA GLY A 21 15.87 7.97 9.38
C GLY A 21 16.51 8.97 10.37
N ASP A 22 17.83 9.05 10.45
CA ASP A 22 18.55 10.04 11.28
C ASP A 22 18.79 11.39 10.57
N LYS A 23 18.34 11.52 9.31
CA LYS A 23 18.53 12.68 8.43
C LYS A 23 17.23 13.35 7.99
N LEU A 24 16.11 13.03 8.65
CA LEU A 24 14.80 13.58 8.32
C LEU A 24 14.74 15.11 8.42
N SER A 25 15.37 15.69 9.45
CA SER A 25 15.44 17.15 9.65
C SER A 25 16.31 17.85 8.60
N ASP A 26 17.31 17.17 8.02
CA ASP A 26 18.10 17.73 6.92
C ASP A 26 17.20 17.97 5.68
N LEU A 27 16.27 17.05 5.40
CA LEU A 27 15.33 17.19 4.30
C LEU A 27 14.39 18.39 4.47
N ILE A 28 13.89 18.59 5.69
CA ILE A 28 13.06 19.77 6.04
C ILE A 28 13.90 21.04 5.91
N GLY A 29 15.13 21.04 6.43
CA GLY A 29 16.05 22.17 6.36
C GLY A 29 16.47 22.57 4.94
N LEU A 30 16.32 21.67 3.97
CA LEU A 30 16.57 21.97 2.55
C LEU A 30 15.45 22.80 1.90
N GLY A 31 14.25 22.87 2.50
CA GLY A 31 13.10 23.58 1.94
C GLY A 31 12.18 22.72 1.07
N VAL A 32 12.40 21.40 1.00
CA VAL A 32 11.61 20.50 0.16
C VAL A 32 10.15 20.46 0.65
N SER A 33 9.24 21.08 -0.09
CA SER A 33 7.80 21.10 0.23
C SER A 33 6.99 20.05 -0.52
N SER A 34 7.50 19.50 -1.62
CA SER A 34 6.85 18.41 -2.35
C SER A 34 7.83 17.51 -3.08
N VAL A 35 7.49 16.22 -3.11
CA VAL A 35 8.25 15.18 -3.81
C VAL A 35 7.28 14.18 -4.43
N LYS A 36 7.65 13.56 -5.55
CA LYS A 36 6.81 12.50 -6.12
C LYS A 36 6.90 11.20 -5.31
N GLU A 37 8.11 10.77 -4.96
CA GLU A 37 8.37 9.53 -4.23
C GLU A 37 9.30 9.80 -3.03
N LEU A 38 8.83 9.47 -1.81
CA LEU A 38 9.62 9.58 -0.58
C LEU A 38 10.00 8.18 -0.07
N PHE A 39 11.29 7.94 0.06
CA PHE A 39 11.84 6.69 0.56
C PHE A 39 12.57 6.96 1.88
N ILE A 40 12.10 6.36 2.96
CA ILE A 40 12.70 6.48 4.30
C ILE A 40 13.45 5.18 4.56
N ASN A 41 14.78 5.27 4.59
CA ASN A 41 15.69 4.15 4.72
C ASN A 41 16.10 3.88 6.16
N GLU A 42 16.53 2.63 6.36
CA GLU A 42 17.05 2.05 7.58
C GLU A 42 17.92 3.03 8.39
N ALA A 43 17.43 3.41 9.57
CA ALA A 43 18.26 3.93 10.64
C ALA A 43 17.97 3.14 11.91
N MET A 44 18.98 2.87 12.73
CA MET A 44 18.78 2.21 14.04
C MET A 44 17.80 3.00 14.93
N ARG A 45 17.69 4.32 14.72
CA ARG A 45 16.79 5.26 15.40
C ARG A 45 16.48 6.42 14.46
N PHE A 46 15.22 6.74 14.26
CA PHE A 46 14.80 7.99 13.63
C PHE A 46 14.13 8.87 14.68
N ASN A 47 14.29 10.19 14.54
CA ASN A 47 13.61 11.13 15.41
C ASN A 47 12.12 11.15 15.03
N ILE A 48 11.26 10.77 15.99
CA ILE A 48 9.81 10.67 15.81
C ILE A 48 9.21 12.05 15.49
N THR A 49 9.72 13.10 16.11
CA THR A 49 9.28 14.48 15.85
C THR A 49 9.59 14.86 14.42
N ASP A 50 10.81 14.60 13.95
CA ASP A 50 11.20 14.91 12.57
C ASP A 50 10.38 14.10 11.55
N LEU A 51 10.00 12.86 11.87
CA LEU A 51 9.10 12.08 11.00
C LEU A 51 7.70 12.69 10.94
N LYS A 52 7.12 13.08 12.07
CA LYS A 52 5.82 13.74 12.10
C LYS A 52 5.85 15.04 11.31
N ASP A 53 6.84 15.88 11.57
CA ASP A 53 7.04 17.15 10.87
C ASP A 53 7.20 16.92 9.37
N LEU A 54 7.96 15.90 8.96
CA LEU A 54 8.12 15.55 7.56
C LEU A 54 6.79 15.14 6.90
N LEU A 55 6.04 14.24 7.54
CA LEU A 55 4.77 13.73 7.00
C LEU A 55 3.69 14.82 6.93
N GLU A 56 3.71 15.79 7.85
CA GLU A 56 2.76 16.91 7.87
C GLU A 56 3.13 18.03 6.88
N ASN A 57 4.42 18.28 6.66
CA ASN A 57 4.89 19.43 5.88
C ASN A 57 5.31 19.11 4.44
N VAL A 58 5.63 17.85 4.12
CA VAL A 58 6.08 17.45 2.78
C VAL A 58 4.97 16.73 2.03
N LYS A 59 4.49 17.35 0.95
CA LYS A 59 3.48 16.75 0.06
C LYS A 59 4.10 15.68 -0.84
N VAL A 60 3.78 14.42 -0.59
CA VAL A 60 4.18 13.31 -1.45
C VAL A 60 3.04 12.93 -2.40
N THR A 61 3.27 12.98 -3.71
CA THR A 61 2.17 12.83 -4.69
C THR A 61 1.98 11.43 -5.27
N ASP A 62 3.01 10.56 -5.23
CA ASP A 62 2.93 9.22 -5.82
C ASP A 62 3.14 8.13 -4.77
N SER A 63 4.29 8.09 -4.09
CA SER A 63 4.55 6.99 -3.15
C SER A 63 5.33 7.35 -1.90
N TYR A 64 4.87 6.82 -0.76
CA TYR A 64 5.66 6.66 0.45
C TYR A 64 6.21 5.23 0.51
N VAL A 65 7.49 5.12 0.86
CA VAL A 65 8.14 3.83 1.13
C VAL A 65 8.88 3.91 2.46
N PHE A 66 8.41 3.12 3.42
CA PHE A 66 9.02 2.99 4.74
C PHE A 66 9.84 1.70 4.78
N ASN A 67 11.15 1.86 4.80
CA ASN A 67 12.12 0.78 5.00
C ASN A 67 12.88 1.00 6.32
N SER A 68 12.17 1.44 7.36
CA SER A 68 12.67 1.57 8.72
C SER A 68 11.58 1.15 9.69
N PRO A 69 11.90 0.45 10.80
CA PRO A 69 10.91 0.14 11.83
C PRO A 69 10.26 1.42 12.33
N ILE A 70 8.98 1.39 12.72
CA ILE A 70 8.28 2.53 13.34
C ILE A 70 7.68 2.02 14.65
N PRO A 71 7.92 2.69 15.80
CA PRO A 71 7.36 2.24 17.07
C PRO A 71 5.84 2.12 17.05
N ASP A 72 5.32 1.03 17.59
CA ASP A 72 3.90 0.66 17.54
C ASP A 72 2.97 1.56 18.37
N PHE A 73 3.50 2.28 19.34
CA PHE A 73 2.76 3.28 20.11
C PHE A 73 2.49 4.58 19.35
N LEU A 74 3.03 4.73 18.14
CA LEU A 74 2.80 5.92 17.33
C LEU A 74 1.45 5.87 16.62
N TYR A 75 0.92 7.07 16.40
CA TYR A 75 -0.28 7.28 15.62
C TYR A 75 -0.02 8.40 14.63
N PHE A 76 -0.38 8.13 13.38
CA PHE A 76 -0.48 9.12 12.32
C PHE A 76 -1.93 9.10 11.83
N ASP A 77 -2.48 10.29 11.54
CA ASP A 77 -3.77 10.38 10.88
C ASP A 77 -3.66 9.72 9.49
N PRO A 78 -4.45 8.67 9.19
CA PRO A 78 -4.47 8.02 7.87
C PRO A 78 -4.66 9.00 6.70
N GLN A 79 -5.32 10.13 6.94
CA GLN A 79 -5.59 11.17 5.94
C GLN A 79 -4.36 11.95 5.49
N ILE A 80 -3.23 11.81 6.19
CA ILE A 80 -1.94 12.37 5.75
C ILE A 80 -1.47 11.71 4.45
N PHE A 81 -1.77 10.44 4.24
CA PHE A 81 -1.30 9.67 3.08
C PHE A 81 -2.14 9.92 1.81
N LYS A 82 -2.07 11.13 1.27
CA LYS A 82 -2.71 11.51 -0.01
C LYS A 82 -1.86 11.13 -1.22
N CYS A 83 -1.51 9.85 -1.30
CA CYS A 83 -0.60 9.29 -2.30
C CYS A 83 -1.26 8.14 -3.07
N ARG A 84 -0.62 7.72 -4.16
CA ARG A 84 -1.06 6.55 -4.92
C ARG A 84 -0.66 5.23 -4.24
N ARG A 85 0.53 5.21 -3.62
CA ARG A 85 1.13 4.01 -3.04
C ARG A 85 1.74 4.25 -1.66
N LEU A 86 1.44 3.33 -0.75
CA LEU A 86 2.03 3.28 0.58
C LEU A 86 2.61 1.88 0.81
N SER A 87 3.92 1.83 1.00
CA SER A 87 4.67 0.58 1.16
C SER A 87 5.46 0.55 2.46
N PHE A 88 5.36 -0.55 3.18
CA PHE A 88 6.12 -0.86 4.39
C PHE A 88 6.95 -2.11 4.11
N LEU A 89 8.28 -1.96 4.04
CA LEU A 89 9.18 -2.96 3.43
C LEU A 89 10.07 -3.70 4.43
N CYS A 90 10.12 -3.28 5.69
CA CYS A 90 10.94 -3.93 6.71
C CYS A 90 10.13 -4.32 7.95
N ASN A 91 10.70 -5.23 8.74
CA ASN A 91 10.13 -5.64 10.02
C ASN A 91 9.90 -4.42 10.92
N GLY A 92 8.71 -4.34 11.50
CA GLY A 92 8.33 -3.25 12.40
C GLY A 92 7.91 -1.94 11.71
N SER A 93 8.05 -1.79 10.39
CA SER A 93 7.70 -0.51 9.71
C SER A 93 6.21 -0.21 9.73
N ALA A 94 5.38 -1.26 9.82
CA ALA A 94 3.92 -1.17 9.86
C ALA A 94 3.31 -1.54 11.22
N ASP A 95 4.10 -1.75 12.28
CA ASP A 95 3.58 -2.27 13.55
C ASP A 95 2.59 -1.32 14.25
N TRP A 96 2.66 -0.03 13.95
CA TRP A 96 1.71 0.98 14.42
C TRP A 96 0.36 0.95 13.69
N ILE A 97 0.26 0.24 12.55
CA ILE A 97 -0.95 0.15 11.75
C ILE A 97 -1.82 -0.99 12.25
N THR A 98 -2.86 -0.63 13.00
CA THR A 98 -3.92 -1.56 13.40
C THR A 98 -4.85 -1.86 12.24
N LEU A 99 -5.69 -2.90 12.36
CA LEU A 99 -6.77 -3.17 11.40
C LEU A 99 -7.70 -1.96 11.21
N GLU A 100 -7.98 -1.22 12.29
CA GLU A 100 -8.80 -0.01 12.24
C GLU A 100 -8.13 1.08 11.37
N ILE A 101 -6.84 1.34 11.59
CA ILE A 101 -6.06 2.28 10.79
C ILE A 101 -6.00 1.81 9.33
N LEU A 102 -5.75 0.52 9.09
CA LEU A 102 -5.73 -0.06 7.74
C LEU A 102 -7.05 0.16 6.99
N CYS A 103 -8.20 0.03 7.67
CA CYS A 103 -9.52 0.31 7.07
C CYS A 103 -9.75 1.80 6.77
N GLN A 104 -9.05 2.72 7.45
CA GLN A 104 -9.16 4.16 7.24
C GLN A 104 -8.23 4.70 6.15
N LEU A 105 -7.23 3.92 5.72
CA LEU A 105 -6.32 4.30 4.64
C LEU A 105 -7.05 4.34 3.30
N ASP A 106 -7.17 5.53 2.72
CA ASP A 106 -7.71 5.75 1.37
C ASP A 106 -6.59 5.80 0.32
N VAL A 107 -5.79 4.74 0.27
CA VAL A 107 -4.63 4.63 -0.64
C VAL A 107 -4.89 3.52 -1.67
N PRO A 108 -4.76 3.78 -2.98
CA PRO A 108 -5.01 2.77 -4.01
C PRO A 108 -4.12 1.53 -3.92
N GLN A 109 -2.86 1.70 -3.54
CA GLN A 109 -1.85 0.64 -3.58
C GLN A 109 -1.19 0.47 -2.21
N LEU A 110 -1.51 -0.63 -1.53
CA LEU A 110 -0.99 -0.94 -0.21
C LEU A 110 -0.10 -2.17 -0.23
N SER A 111 1.10 -2.05 0.33
CA SER A 111 2.06 -3.16 0.46
C SER A 111 2.61 -3.22 1.89
N PHE A 112 2.50 -4.39 2.51
CA PHE A 112 3.01 -4.66 3.86
C PHE A 112 3.90 -5.88 3.85
N TRP A 113 5.16 -5.68 4.21
CA TRP A 113 6.15 -6.73 4.36
C TRP A 113 6.45 -6.86 5.84
N PHE A 114 6.66 -8.08 6.34
CA PHE A 114 7.13 -8.31 7.70
C PHE A 114 6.26 -7.64 8.77
N HIS A 115 4.94 -7.82 8.67
CA HIS A 115 3.91 -7.17 9.47
C HIS A 115 3.37 -8.06 10.61
N ARG A 116 2.50 -7.50 11.46
CA ARG A 116 1.77 -8.24 12.52
C ARG A 116 0.34 -8.66 12.18
N PHE A 117 -0.20 -8.24 11.02
CA PHE A 117 -1.55 -8.66 10.62
C PHE A 117 -1.71 -10.18 10.57
N SER A 118 -2.75 -10.67 11.22
CA SER A 118 -3.18 -12.05 11.15
C SER A 118 -3.97 -12.32 9.87
N LYS A 119 -4.11 -13.60 9.51
CA LYS A 119 -5.03 -14.05 8.45
C LYS A 119 -6.46 -13.53 8.68
N GLN A 120 -6.90 -13.47 9.94
CA GLN A 120 -8.22 -12.96 10.32
C GLN A 120 -8.35 -11.44 10.10
N ASP A 121 -7.28 -10.67 10.30
CA ASP A 121 -7.27 -9.24 9.98
C ASP A 121 -7.46 -9.03 8.48
N ILE A 122 -6.84 -9.87 7.64
CA ILE A 122 -6.98 -9.78 6.19
C ILE A 122 -8.41 -10.10 5.77
N VAL A 123 -9.01 -11.16 6.32
CA VAL A 123 -10.44 -11.49 6.10
C VAL A 123 -11.33 -10.32 6.54
N SER A 124 -11.03 -9.69 7.67
CA SER A 124 -11.79 -8.56 8.21
C SER A 124 -11.67 -7.33 7.31
N TYR A 125 -10.48 -7.03 6.80
CA TYR A 125 -10.25 -5.96 5.83
C TYR A 125 -10.99 -6.22 4.50
N VAL A 126 -10.91 -7.42 3.94
CA VAL A 126 -11.63 -7.78 2.70
C VAL A 126 -13.15 -7.65 2.91
N THR A 127 -13.64 -8.05 4.09
CA THR A 127 -15.05 -7.88 4.48
C THR A 127 -15.43 -6.40 4.60
N HIS A 128 -14.55 -5.58 5.16
CA HIS A 128 -14.73 -4.13 5.23
C HIS A 128 -14.82 -3.52 3.82
N TRP A 129 -13.88 -3.83 2.93
CA TRP A 129 -13.91 -3.40 1.53
C TRP A 129 -15.19 -3.83 0.80
N PHE A 130 -15.65 -5.06 1.04
CA PHE A 130 -16.86 -5.60 0.42
C PHE A 130 -18.12 -4.81 0.83
N ARG A 131 -18.12 -4.24 2.03
CA ARG A 131 -19.23 -3.45 2.57
C ARG A 131 -19.08 -1.94 2.32
N SER A 132 -17.87 -1.48 2.00
CA SER A 132 -17.58 -0.07 1.79
C SER A 132 -18.07 0.43 0.44
N GLU A 133 -18.16 1.76 0.30
CA GLU A 133 -18.43 2.44 -0.97
C GLU A 133 -17.14 2.99 -1.59
N ASN A 134 -16.00 2.77 -0.93
CA ASN A 134 -14.70 3.18 -1.41
C ASN A 134 -14.34 2.37 -2.67
N ARG A 135 -13.93 3.08 -3.74
CA ARG A 135 -13.54 2.51 -5.04
C ARG A 135 -12.07 2.80 -5.39
N THR A 136 -11.28 3.37 -4.49
CA THR A 136 -9.90 3.78 -4.76
C THR A 136 -8.93 2.59 -4.74
N LEU A 137 -9.19 1.59 -3.91
CA LEU A 137 -8.32 0.42 -3.76
C LEU A 137 -8.10 -0.28 -5.11
N GLU A 138 -6.85 -0.40 -5.53
CA GLU A 138 -6.39 -1.23 -6.64
C GLU A 138 -5.86 -2.56 -6.12
N TYR A 139 -5.11 -2.54 -5.00
CA TYR A 139 -4.67 -3.76 -4.35
C TYR A 139 -4.23 -3.57 -2.90
N LEU A 140 -4.28 -4.68 -2.16
CA LEU A 140 -3.55 -4.90 -0.92
C LEU A 140 -2.63 -6.11 -1.09
N HIS A 141 -1.33 -5.93 -0.88
CA HIS A 141 -0.32 -6.98 -0.91
C HIS A 141 0.33 -7.14 0.47
N ILE A 142 0.39 -8.37 0.95
CA ILE A 142 0.78 -8.69 2.32
C ILE A 142 1.69 -9.91 2.30
N GLU A 143 2.90 -9.79 2.87
CA GLU A 143 3.91 -10.84 2.93
C GLU A 143 4.09 -11.37 4.36
N PHE A 144 3.95 -12.69 4.50
CA PHE A 144 4.01 -13.41 5.77
C PHE A 144 5.38 -14.10 5.95
N TYR A 145 5.79 -14.26 7.21
CA TYR A 145 6.95 -15.09 7.57
C TYR A 145 6.67 -16.59 7.39
N GLU A 146 5.43 -17.00 7.62
CA GLU A 146 4.99 -18.38 7.52
C GLU A 146 4.42 -18.69 6.14
N SER A 147 4.43 -19.98 5.79
CA SER A 147 3.72 -20.41 4.60
C SER A 147 2.22 -20.25 4.80
N ILE A 148 1.54 -19.74 3.79
CA ILE A 148 0.09 -19.59 3.76
C ILE A 148 -0.51 -20.32 2.56
N SER A 149 -1.81 -20.59 2.63
CA SER A 149 -2.61 -21.04 1.49
C SER A 149 -3.92 -20.28 1.40
N LEU A 150 -4.63 -20.41 0.29
CA LEU A 150 -5.89 -19.68 0.09
C LEU A 150 -6.96 -20.12 1.09
N GLU A 151 -6.93 -21.39 1.51
CA GLU A 151 -7.85 -21.99 2.48
C GLU A 151 -7.71 -21.40 3.89
N ASP A 152 -6.59 -20.72 4.18
CA ASP A 152 -6.38 -20.01 5.45
C ASP A 152 -7.34 -18.82 5.62
N PHE A 153 -7.84 -18.26 4.50
CA PHE A 153 -8.70 -17.08 4.50
C PHE A 153 -10.17 -17.48 4.39
N LYS A 154 -10.87 -17.51 5.53
CA LYS A 154 -12.30 -17.89 5.61
C LYS A 154 -13.21 -16.76 5.12
N ILE A 155 -13.50 -16.76 3.82
CA ILE A 155 -14.27 -15.70 3.14
C ILE A 155 -15.64 -16.15 2.63
N ASP A 156 -16.18 -17.29 3.08
CA ASP A 156 -17.43 -17.87 2.56
C ASP A 156 -18.64 -16.93 2.65
N HIS A 157 -18.69 -16.08 3.68
CA HIS A 157 -19.74 -15.06 3.86
C HIS A 157 -19.73 -13.96 2.78
N LEU A 158 -18.71 -13.90 1.94
CA LEU A 158 -18.58 -12.98 0.81
C LEU A 158 -19.01 -13.63 -0.52
N ASN A 159 -19.51 -14.88 -0.49
CA ASN A 159 -19.90 -15.67 -1.66
C ASN A 159 -18.77 -15.76 -2.71
N PRO A 160 -17.58 -16.27 -2.33
CA PRO A 160 -16.45 -16.37 -3.24
C PRO A 160 -16.75 -17.32 -4.39
N MET A 161 -16.20 -17.03 -5.56
CA MET A 161 -16.41 -17.80 -6.78
C MET A 161 -15.06 -18.14 -7.41
N LYS A 162 -14.87 -19.39 -7.80
CA LYS A 162 -13.69 -19.80 -8.59
C LYS A 162 -13.57 -18.98 -9.87
N PHE A 163 -12.35 -18.75 -10.35
CA PHE A 163 -12.09 -18.04 -11.60
C PHE A 163 -13.01 -18.47 -12.76
N CYS A 164 -13.40 -17.50 -13.59
CA CYS A 164 -14.07 -17.76 -14.86
C CYS A 164 -13.62 -16.75 -15.91
N LYS A 165 -13.08 -17.27 -17.03
CA LYS A 165 -12.61 -16.47 -18.18
C LYS A 165 -13.65 -15.54 -18.81
N LYS A 166 -14.95 -15.77 -18.56
CA LYS A 166 -16.03 -14.88 -19.02
C LYS A 166 -16.21 -13.65 -18.13
N ARG A 167 -15.69 -13.66 -16.90
CA ARG A 167 -15.83 -12.55 -15.93
C ARG A 167 -14.61 -11.65 -15.87
N ARG A 168 -13.41 -12.20 -16.07
CA ARG A 168 -12.15 -11.46 -16.13
C ARG A 168 -11.05 -12.26 -16.84
N SER A 169 -9.96 -11.56 -17.17
CA SER A 169 -8.68 -12.13 -17.56
C SER A 169 -8.09 -13.02 -16.44
N GLU A 170 -7.35 -14.05 -16.84
CA GLU A 170 -6.51 -14.84 -15.93
C GLU A 170 -5.33 -14.02 -15.39
N TRP A 171 -4.76 -13.16 -16.25
CA TRP A 171 -3.67 -12.25 -15.91
C TRP A 171 -4.17 -11.01 -15.17
N SER A 172 -3.43 -10.60 -14.13
CA SER A 172 -3.58 -9.24 -13.59
C SER A 172 -3.24 -8.21 -14.66
N LEU A 173 -3.99 -7.11 -14.70
CA LEU A 173 -3.77 -6.02 -15.66
C LEU A 173 -3.05 -4.83 -15.01
N HIS A 174 -2.72 -4.94 -13.73
CA HIS A 174 -1.96 -3.93 -13.03
C HIS A 174 -0.47 -4.07 -13.37
N LYS A 175 0.21 -2.95 -13.65
CA LYS A 175 1.60 -2.93 -14.13
C LYS A 175 2.58 -3.70 -13.23
N SER A 176 2.37 -3.72 -11.92
CA SER A 176 3.25 -4.46 -11.00
C SER A 176 3.13 -5.99 -11.15
N TRP A 177 2.08 -6.49 -11.79
CA TRP A 177 1.75 -7.92 -11.90
C TRP A 177 1.17 -8.29 -13.27
N GLU A 178 1.49 -7.56 -14.33
CA GLU A 178 0.85 -7.70 -15.65
C GLU A 178 1.01 -9.10 -16.30
N LYS A 179 1.82 -9.97 -15.69
CA LYS A 179 2.12 -11.36 -16.12
C LYS A 179 1.84 -12.39 -15.03
N THR A 180 1.10 -11.99 -14.01
CA THR A 180 0.77 -12.84 -12.89
C THR A 180 -0.55 -13.54 -13.16
N ASP A 181 -0.51 -14.87 -13.29
CA ASP A 181 -1.71 -15.69 -13.40
C ASP A 181 -2.43 -15.72 -12.04
N MET A 182 -3.62 -15.12 -11.99
CA MET A 182 -4.50 -15.09 -10.84
C MET A 182 -5.70 -16.04 -10.99
N SER A 183 -5.66 -16.99 -11.93
CA SER A 183 -6.75 -17.94 -12.18
C SER A 183 -6.98 -18.94 -11.03
N SER A 184 -5.98 -19.18 -10.17
CA SER A 184 -6.14 -19.99 -8.96
C SER A 184 -6.73 -19.22 -7.76
N GLY A 185 -6.95 -17.91 -7.90
CA GLY A 185 -7.59 -17.10 -6.85
C GLY A 185 -9.10 -17.27 -6.77
N MET A 186 -9.69 -16.71 -5.71
CA MET A 186 -11.14 -16.64 -5.51
C MET A 186 -11.65 -15.23 -5.81
N ASP A 187 -12.68 -15.15 -6.65
CA ASP A 187 -13.31 -13.89 -7.04
C ASP A 187 -14.47 -13.54 -6.09
N ILE A 188 -14.56 -12.27 -5.72
CA ILE A 188 -15.66 -11.68 -4.95
C ILE A 188 -16.24 -10.55 -5.78
N VAL A 189 -17.57 -10.49 -5.90
CA VAL A 189 -18.26 -9.40 -6.59
C VAL A 189 -19.07 -8.59 -5.59
N ARG A 190 -18.71 -7.31 -5.44
CA ARG A 190 -19.37 -6.37 -4.54
C ARG A 190 -20.71 -5.89 -5.13
N LYS A 191 -21.56 -5.31 -4.28
CA LYS A 191 -22.90 -4.78 -4.63
C LYS A 191 -22.91 -3.83 -5.83
N ASP A 192 -21.84 -3.07 -6.04
CA ASP A 192 -21.66 -2.11 -7.13
C ASP A 192 -21.12 -2.74 -8.43
N GLY A 193 -20.95 -4.06 -8.45
CA GLY A 193 -20.39 -4.80 -9.59
C GLY A 193 -18.87 -4.77 -9.67
N LEU A 194 -18.17 -4.12 -8.73
CA LEU A 194 -16.71 -4.18 -8.66
C LEU A 194 -16.28 -5.60 -8.27
N LEU A 195 -15.33 -6.15 -9.02
CA LEU A 195 -14.81 -7.49 -8.79
C LEU A 195 -13.45 -7.37 -8.15
N ALA A 196 -13.18 -8.20 -7.13
CA ALA A 196 -11.85 -8.39 -6.59
C ALA A 196 -11.49 -9.87 -6.55
N THR A 197 -10.20 -10.16 -6.59
CA THR A 197 -9.64 -11.51 -6.51
C THR A 197 -8.74 -11.58 -5.29
N LEU A 198 -9.01 -12.55 -4.40
CA LEU A 198 -8.07 -12.95 -3.35
C LEU A 198 -7.21 -14.08 -3.90
N HIS A 199 -5.91 -13.88 -3.93
CA HIS A 199 -4.95 -14.84 -4.47
C HIS A 199 -3.79 -15.01 -3.48
N ALA A 200 -3.42 -16.25 -3.19
CA ALA A 200 -2.36 -16.58 -2.24
C ALA A 200 -1.19 -17.26 -2.95
N TYR A 201 0.01 -16.76 -2.68
CA TYR A 201 1.29 -17.41 -2.89
C TYR A 201 1.76 -18.09 -1.59
N PRO A 202 2.77 -18.96 -1.64
CA PRO A 202 3.28 -19.61 -0.45
C PRO A 202 3.62 -18.65 0.70
N SER A 203 4.12 -17.43 0.44
CA SER A 203 4.48 -16.48 1.50
C SER A 203 3.77 -15.13 1.40
N SER A 204 2.79 -14.96 0.51
CA SER A 204 2.11 -13.67 0.37
C SER A 204 0.69 -13.80 -0.14
N VAL A 205 -0.15 -12.83 0.19
CA VAL A 205 -1.52 -12.72 -0.31
C VAL A 205 -1.68 -11.41 -1.05
N ILE A 206 -2.39 -11.46 -2.17
CA ILE A 206 -2.82 -10.30 -2.93
C ILE A 206 -4.34 -10.28 -2.93
N PHE A 207 -4.89 -9.19 -2.44
CA PHE A 207 -6.28 -8.81 -2.68
C PHE A 207 -6.31 -7.76 -3.79
N TYR A 208 -6.64 -8.19 -5.01
CA TYR A 208 -6.56 -7.38 -6.23
C TYR A 208 -7.95 -6.94 -6.69
N VAL A 209 -8.16 -5.63 -6.87
CA VAL A 209 -9.43 -5.07 -7.35
C VAL A 209 -9.38 -4.87 -8.87
N CYS A 210 -10.23 -5.60 -9.58
CA CYS A 210 -10.29 -5.59 -11.04
C CYS A 210 -11.08 -4.38 -11.57
N HIS A 211 -10.45 -3.20 -11.56
CA HIS A 211 -10.99 -1.99 -12.19
C HIS A 211 -11.15 -2.14 -13.71
N LYS A 212 -10.29 -2.95 -14.33
CA LYS A 212 -10.46 -3.47 -15.69
C LYS A 212 -10.53 -4.99 -15.63
N ARG A 213 -11.57 -5.56 -16.26
CA ARG A 213 -11.79 -7.02 -16.28
C ARG A 213 -11.03 -7.71 -17.41
N PHE A 214 -10.82 -7.01 -18.52
CA PHE A 214 -10.16 -7.53 -19.72
C PHE A 214 -9.15 -6.49 -20.24
N PRO A 215 -8.09 -6.93 -20.94
CA PRO A 215 -7.21 -6.02 -21.64
C PRO A 215 -7.99 -5.21 -22.68
N ASP A 216 -7.50 -4.02 -23.00
CA ASP A 216 -8.05 -3.23 -24.09
C ASP A 216 -7.84 -4.00 -25.42
N ALA A 217 -8.80 -3.93 -26.34
CA ALA A 217 -8.66 -4.56 -27.65
C ALA A 217 -7.48 -3.92 -28.40
N VAL A 218 -6.62 -4.75 -28.99
CA VAL A 218 -5.46 -4.33 -29.80
C VAL A 218 -5.92 -3.95 -31.20
#